data_AF-A0A2M6ZPL4-F1
#
_entry.id   AF-A0A2M6ZPL4-F1
#
_cell.length_a   1.000
_cell.length_b   1.000
_cell.length_c   1.000
_cell.angle_alpha   90.00
_cell.angle_beta   90.00
_cell.angle_gamma   90.00
#
_symmetry.space_group_name_H-M   'P 1'
#
loop_
_entity.id
_entity.type
_entity.pdbx_description
1 polymer ?
#
loop_
_entity_poly.entity_id
_entity_poly.type
_entity_poly.pdbx_seq_one_letter_code
_entity_poly.pdbx_strand_id
1 'polypeptide(L)'
;MQKATFKMRRKIILAFLFSLLSVLIFSAFSFQVHREIGHRLRLLELTDDMFHNILELRRVEKNFFLYRRVASLNEAETYLSRVEEIFLGHETEILRLKKNPQQPDFGRILTSYREILTKIKLQIDRVGPDLANHNFSPLEESLRQQGQELLTITENWEKEERLLIDRLFQRAMILFIISVVVFLALGIIVAFYLSRMLVQPLFQMQQAMDKIAHGDFTPLPEPPTSSEEFFALFRAFNRMIRELEEHQEQLVQSRKI
;
A
#
# COMPACT_ATOMS: atom_id res chain seq x y z
N MET A 1 -33.50 30.61 21.79
CA MET A 1 -32.93 29.33 22.27
C MET A 1 -32.55 28.34 21.14
N GLN A 2 -33.28 28.24 20.02
CA GLN A 2 -32.97 27.30 18.91
C GLN A 2 -31.60 27.50 18.21
N LYS A 3 -31.03 28.72 18.16
CA LYS A 3 -29.73 28.97 17.51
C LYS A 3 -28.52 28.34 18.21
N ALA A 4 -28.61 28.08 19.52
CA ALA A 4 -27.51 27.55 20.31
C ALA A 4 -27.40 26.01 20.16
N THR A 5 -28.51 25.27 20.26
CA THR A 5 -28.51 23.80 20.10
C THR A 5 -27.94 23.33 18.74
N PHE A 6 -28.05 24.15 17.70
CA PHE A 6 -27.49 23.87 16.37
C PHE A 6 -25.95 23.94 16.33
N LYS A 7 -25.32 24.83 17.12
CA LYS A 7 -23.86 25.04 17.10
C LYS A 7 -23.10 23.86 17.71
N MET A 8 -23.54 23.30 18.83
CA MET A 8 -22.89 22.11 19.45
C MET A 8 -23.06 20.85 18.62
N ARG A 9 -24.27 20.58 18.14
CA ARG A 9 -24.50 19.46 17.20
C ARG A 9 -23.61 19.59 15.97
N ARG A 10 -23.48 20.80 15.40
CA ARG A 10 -22.57 21.08 14.30
C ARG A 10 -21.10 20.80 14.65
N LYS A 11 -20.62 21.20 15.83
CA LYS A 11 -19.23 20.92 16.26
C LYS A 11 -18.94 19.42 16.39
N ILE A 12 -19.87 18.65 16.96
CA ILE A 12 -19.74 17.19 17.09
C ILE A 12 -19.76 16.54 15.70
N ILE A 13 -20.72 16.91 14.86
CA ILE A 13 -20.83 16.40 13.49
C ILE A 13 -19.58 16.76 12.68
N LEU A 14 -19.02 17.96 12.81
CA LEU A 14 -17.79 18.35 12.14
C LEU A 14 -16.58 17.54 12.62
N ALA A 15 -16.43 17.30 13.93
CA ALA A 15 -15.35 16.47 14.46
C ALA A 15 -15.45 15.03 13.95
N PHE A 16 -16.67 14.48 13.89
CA PHE A 16 -16.92 13.14 13.37
C PHE A 16 -16.72 13.05 11.85
N LEU A 17 -17.18 14.04 11.09
CA LEU A 17 -16.95 14.10 9.64
C LEU A 17 -15.46 14.26 9.34
N PHE A 18 -14.74 15.03 10.13
CA PHE A 18 -13.29 15.19 10.01
C PHE A 18 -12.56 13.87 10.27
N SER A 19 -12.92 13.13 11.33
CA SER A 19 -12.32 11.82 11.59
C SER A 19 -12.65 10.82 10.47
N LEU A 20 -13.90 10.77 10.01
CA LEU A 20 -14.31 9.92 8.89
C LEU A 20 -13.52 10.27 7.61
N LEU A 21 -13.41 11.56 7.28
CA LEU A 21 -12.66 12.03 6.12
C LEU A 21 -11.17 11.64 6.23
N SER A 22 -10.56 11.78 7.40
CA SER A 22 -9.16 11.40 7.62
C SER A 22 -8.92 9.91 7.36
N VAL A 23 -9.85 9.05 7.80
CA VAL A 23 -9.79 7.60 7.56
C VAL A 23 -9.96 7.29 6.06
N LEU A 24 -10.86 7.98 5.37
CA LEU A 24 -11.06 7.79 3.92
C LEU A 24 -9.83 8.21 3.11
N ILE A 25 -9.24 9.38 3.41
CA ILE A 25 -8.02 9.86 2.75
C ILE A 25 -6.88 8.86 2.97
N PHE A 26 -6.71 8.40 4.21
CA PHE A 26 -5.70 7.40 4.54
C PHE A 26 -5.93 6.07 3.82
N SER A 27 -7.17 5.59 3.79
CA SER A 27 -7.54 4.37 3.08
C SER A 27 -7.23 4.47 1.59
N ALA A 28 -7.56 5.60 0.95
CA ALA A 28 -7.25 5.85 -0.45
C ALA A 28 -5.73 5.89 -0.71
N PHE A 29 -4.97 6.59 0.14
CA PHE A 29 -3.51 6.64 0.05
C PHE A 29 -2.87 5.26 0.23
N SER A 30 -3.33 4.49 1.23
CA SER A 30 -2.89 3.12 1.49
C SER A 30 -3.17 2.20 0.29
N PHE A 31 -4.37 2.31 -0.29
CA PHE A 31 -4.75 1.54 -1.47
C PHE A 31 -3.86 1.85 -2.68
N GLN A 32 -3.49 3.12 -2.89
CA GLN A 32 -2.57 3.51 -3.95
C GLN A 32 -1.17 2.90 -3.76
N VAL A 33 -0.62 2.95 -2.55
CA VAL A 33 0.68 2.35 -2.22
C VAL A 33 0.64 0.83 -2.44
N HIS A 34 -0.42 0.17 -1.97
CA HIS A 34 -0.59 -1.27 -2.15
C HIS A 34 -0.68 -1.68 -3.63
N ARG A 35 -1.40 -0.90 -4.43
CA ARG A 35 -1.52 -1.14 -5.87
C ARG A 35 -0.19 -0.98 -6.61
N GLU A 36 0.63 0.02 -6.24
CA GLU A 36 1.96 0.21 -6.82
C GLU A 36 2.88 -0.98 -6.51
N ILE A 37 2.86 -1.50 -5.28
CA ILE A 37 3.63 -2.68 -4.88
C ILE A 37 3.21 -3.90 -5.72
N GLY A 38 1.90 -4.10 -5.95
CA GLY A 38 1.41 -5.21 -6.76
C GLY A 38 1.90 -5.18 -8.22
N HIS A 39 1.88 -4.01 -8.87
CA HIS A 39 2.41 -3.86 -10.23
C HIS A 39 3.92 -4.12 -10.29
N ARG A 40 4.67 -3.66 -9.28
CA ARG A 40 6.12 -3.86 -9.19
C ARG A 40 6.50 -5.32 -8.93
N LEU A 41 5.72 -6.02 -8.11
CA LEU A 41 5.95 -7.44 -7.85
C LEU A 41 5.79 -8.28 -9.12
N ARG A 42 4.82 -7.96 -9.98
CA ARG A 42 4.64 -8.63 -11.27
C ARG A 42 5.82 -8.40 -12.22
N LEU A 43 6.38 -7.19 -12.24
CA LEU A 43 7.58 -6.88 -13.03
C LEU A 43 8.80 -7.68 -12.58
N LEU A 44 8.95 -7.89 -11.27
CA LEU A 44 10.02 -8.73 -10.72
C LEU A 44 9.86 -10.19 -11.17
N GLU A 45 8.64 -10.74 -11.08
CA GLU A 45 8.35 -12.12 -11.51
C GLU A 45 8.67 -12.32 -13.00
N LEU A 46 8.22 -11.39 -13.87
CA LEU A 46 8.54 -11.43 -15.29
C LEU A 46 10.05 -11.41 -15.55
N THR A 47 10.78 -10.59 -14.81
CA THR A 47 12.24 -10.45 -14.98
C THR A 47 12.98 -11.69 -14.49
N ASP A 48 12.55 -12.27 -13.37
CA ASP A 48 13.07 -13.53 -12.81
C ASP A 48 12.84 -14.70 -13.78
N ASP A 49 11.63 -14.82 -14.31
CA ASP A 49 11.29 -15.83 -15.32
C ASP A 49 12.15 -15.68 -16.59
N MET A 50 12.36 -14.45 -17.07
CA MET A 50 13.22 -14.21 -18.23
C MET A 50 14.66 -14.60 -17.95
N PHE A 51 15.21 -14.19 -16.80
CA PHE A 51 16.57 -14.54 -16.39
C PHE A 51 16.75 -16.06 -16.31
N HIS A 52 15.80 -16.76 -15.69
CA HIS A 52 15.83 -18.21 -15.55
C HIS A 52 15.75 -18.93 -16.91
N ASN A 53 14.83 -18.52 -17.80
CA ASN A 53 14.72 -19.13 -19.13
C ASN A 53 15.96 -18.85 -20.00
N ILE A 54 16.60 -17.68 -19.87
CA ILE A 54 17.87 -17.38 -20.56
C ILE A 54 19.01 -18.24 -20.00
N LEU A 55 19.07 -18.44 -18.69
CA LEU A 55 20.07 -19.30 -18.07
C LEU A 55 19.95 -20.75 -18.56
N GLU A 56 18.72 -21.27 -18.63
CA GLU A 56 18.44 -22.58 -19.20
C GLU A 56 18.78 -22.65 -20.70
N LEU A 57 18.45 -21.61 -21.47
CA LEU A 57 18.82 -21.47 -22.87
C LEU A 57 20.35 -21.58 -23.06
N ARG A 58 21.14 -20.89 -22.23
CA ARG A 58 22.61 -20.96 -22.25
C ARG A 58 23.13 -22.35 -21.86
N ARG A 59 22.46 -23.01 -20.90
CA ARG A 59 22.79 -24.38 -20.48
C ARG A 59 22.62 -25.36 -21.64
N VAL A 60 21.49 -25.31 -22.34
CA VAL A 60 21.22 -26.23 -23.46
C VAL A 60 22.03 -25.89 -24.71
N GLU A 61 22.32 -24.60 -24.95
CA GLU A 61 23.26 -24.14 -25.98
C GLU A 61 24.64 -24.81 -25.77
N LYS A 62 25.19 -24.69 -24.56
CA LYS A 62 26.46 -25.33 -24.20
C LYS A 62 26.40 -26.85 -24.38
N ASN A 63 25.28 -27.48 -24.02
CA ASN A 63 25.12 -28.92 -24.20
C ASN A 63 25.14 -29.33 -25.68
N PHE A 64 24.55 -28.51 -26.57
CA PHE A 64 24.62 -28.76 -28.01
C PHE A 64 26.07 -28.64 -28.52
N PHE A 65 26.79 -27.57 -28.18
CA PHE A 65 28.16 -27.40 -28.69
C PHE A 65 29.16 -28.42 -28.13
N LEU A 66 28.98 -28.84 -26.87
CA LEU A 66 29.83 -29.86 -26.25
C LEU A 66 29.50 -31.29 -26.66
N TYR A 67 28.22 -31.65 -26.72
CA TYR A 67 27.79 -33.05 -26.88
C TYR A 67 27.10 -33.35 -28.21
N ARG A 68 26.92 -32.36 -29.08
CA ARG A 68 26.26 -32.45 -30.40
C ARG A 68 24.86 -33.09 -30.36
N ARG A 69 24.15 -32.91 -29.25
CA ARG A 69 22.79 -33.44 -29.07
C ARG A 69 21.77 -32.54 -29.77
N VAL A 70 21.18 -33.03 -30.86
CA VAL A 70 20.13 -32.30 -31.61
C VAL A 70 18.91 -31.99 -30.73
N ALA A 71 18.58 -32.85 -29.76
CA ALA A 71 17.53 -32.60 -28.78
C ALA A 71 17.73 -31.27 -28.02
N SER A 72 18.98 -30.89 -27.72
CA SER A 72 19.30 -29.63 -27.04
C SER A 72 18.95 -28.40 -27.87
N LEU A 73 18.91 -28.49 -29.21
CA LEU A 73 18.45 -27.40 -30.07
C LEU A 73 16.92 -27.23 -30.06
N ASN A 74 16.17 -28.32 -29.86
CA ASN A 74 14.72 -28.25 -29.68
C ASN A 74 14.37 -27.69 -28.30
N GLU A 75 15.13 -28.07 -27.27
CA GLU A 75 15.04 -27.44 -25.95
C GLU A 75 15.38 -25.94 -26.01
N ALA A 76 16.45 -25.56 -26.71
CA ALA A 76 16.83 -24.16 -26.92
C ALA A 76 15.69 -23.34 -27.56
N GLU A 77 15.03 -23.86 -28.59
CA GLU A 77 13.88 -23.18 -29.19
C GLU A 77 12.70 -23.02 -28.23
N THR A 78 12.50 -24.01 -27.35
CA THR A 78 11.43 -23.95 -26.35
C THR A 78 11.68 -22.81 -25.36
N TYR A 79 12.89 -22.75 -24.78
CA TYR A 79 13.26 -21.67 -23.86
C TYR A 79 13.27 -20.30 -24.54
N LEU A 80 13.80 -20.22 -25.76
CA LEU A 80 13.81 -18.99 -26.56
C LEU A 80 12.39 -18.47 -26.85
N SER A 81 11.46 -19.38 -27.21
CA SER A 81 10.07 -19.02 -27.47
C SER A 81 9.35 -18.52 -26.21
N ARG A 82 9.64 -19.09 -25.04
CA ARG A 82 9.12 -18.58 -23.76
C ARG A 82 9.62 -17.17 -23.44
N VAL A 83 10.91 -16.90 -23.63
CA VAL A 83 11.49 -15.57 -23.42
C VAL A 83 10.82 -14.55 -24.35
N GLU A 84 10.58 -14.92 -25.61
CA GLU A 84 9.88 -14.05 -26.56
C GLU A 84 8.41 -13.84 -26.21
N GLU A 85 7.71 -14.88 -25.75
CA GLU A 85 6.32 -14.76 -25.31
C GLU A 85 6.20 -13.80 -24.12
N ILE A 86 7.08 -13.92 -23.13
CA ILE A 86 7.15 -13.01 -21.99
C ILE A 86 7.48 -11.59 -22.46
N PHE A 87 8.47 -11.44 -23.34
CA PHE A 87 8.91 -10.13 -23.83
C PHE A 87 7.82 -9.42 -24.64
N LEU A 88 7.17 -10.11 -25.58
CA LEU A 88 6.11 -9.55 -26.43
C LEU A 88 4.80 -9.31 -25.67
N GLY A 89 4.46 -10.19 -24.72
CA GLY A 89 3.28 -10.03 -23.87
C GLY A 89 3.37 -8.82 -22.94
N HIS A 90 4.59 -8.38 -22.60
CA HIS A 90 4.86 -7.33 -21.62
C HIS A 90 5.81 -6.24 -22.13
N GLU A 91 5.91 -6.05 -23.44
CA GLU A 91 6.91 -5.17 -24.06
C GLU A 91 6.89 -3.75 -23.46
N THR A 92 5.70 -3.16 -23.31
CA THR A 92 5.58 -1.80 -22.77
C THR A 92 6.01 -1.67 -21.30
N GLU A 93 5.88 -2.74 -20.52
CA GLU A 93 6.25 -2.80 -19.10
C GLU A 93 7.76 -3.06 -18.96
N ILE A 94 8.31 -3.96 -19.77
CA ILE A 94 9.74 -4.29 -19.84
C ILE A 94 10.55 -3.13 -20.43
N LEU A 95 10.05 -2.44 -21.47
CA LEU A 95 10.70 -1.26 -22.03
C LEU A 95 10.77 -0.10 -21.03
N ARG A 96 9.88 -0.03 -20.04
CA ARG A 96 9.99 0.94 -18.93
C ARG A 96 11.14 0.61 -17.97
N LEU A 97 11.62 -0.64 -17.94
CA LEU A 97 12.84 -1.01 -17.22
C LEU A 97 14.09 -0.42 -17.88
N LYS A 98 14.02 -0.05 -19.17
CA LYS A 98 15.09 0.64 -19.90
C LYS A 98 15.25 2.08 -19.38
N LYS A 99 15.95 2.23 -18.26
CA LYS A 99 16.27 3.55 -17.68
C LYS A 99 17.32 4.32 -18.48
N ASN A 100 18.14 3.62 -19.27
CA ASN A 100 19.26 4.21 -20.01
C ASN A 100 19.05 4.06 -21.53
N PRO A 101 19.03 5.17 -22.30
CA PRO A 101 18.97 5.13 -23.75
C PRO A 101 20.10 4.31 -24.39
N GLN A 102 21.25 4.18 -23.71
CA GLN A 102 22.41 3.41 -24.17
C GLN A 102 22.30 1.90 -23.95
N GLN A 103 21.27 1.41 -23.25
CA GLN A 103 21.12 -0.02 -23.04
C GLN A 103 20.86 -0.72 -24.40
N PRO A 104 21.57 -1.82 -24.70
CA PRO A 104 21.36 -2.58 -25.94
C PRO A 104 19.90 -2.99 -26.07
N ASP A 105 19.39 -2.98 -27.30
CA ASP A 105 18.02 -3.37 -27.58
C ASP A 105 17.86 -4.88 -27.38
N PHE A 106 17.25 -5.26 -26.26
CA PHE A 106 16.98 -6.65 -25.91
C PHE A 106 16.20 -7.39 -27.00
N GLY A 107 15.19 -6.75 -27.59
CA GLY A 107 14.39 -7.34 -28.66
C GLY A 107 15.22 -7.62 -29.92
N ARG A 108 16.13 -6.70 -30.26
CA ARG A 108 17.07 -6.88 -31.38
C ARG A 108 18.05 -8.02 -31.15
N ILE A 109 18.59 -8.14 -29.93
CA ILE A 109 19.51 -9.22 -29.53
C ILE A 109 18.79 -10.56 -29.57
N LEU A 110 17.56 -10.62 -29.03
CA LEU A 110 16.72 -11.83 -29.03
C LEU A 110 16.40 -12.31 -30.45
N THR A 111 16.06 -11.38 -31.34
CA THR A 111 15.81 -11.66 -32.77
C THR A 111 17.08 -12.19 -33.45
N SER A 112 18.23 -11.55 -33.20
CA SER A 112 19.52 -11.97 -33.75
C SER A 112 19.91 -13.37 -33.26
N TYR A 113 19.67 -13.66 -31.98
CA TYR A 113 19.88 -14.98 -31.39
C TYR A 113 19.02 -16.05 -32.09
N ARG A 114 17.72 -15.79 -32.30
CA ARG A 114 16.81 -16.68 -33.04
C ARG A 114 17.28 -16.96 -34.46
N GLU A 115 17.73 -15.93 -35.18
CA GLU A 115 18.23 -16.09 -36.54
C GLU A 115 19.47 -17.00 -36.59
N ILE A 116 20.39 -16.84 -35.64
CA ILE A 116 21.60 -17.67 -35.54
C ILE A 116 21.22 -19.12 -35.21
N LEU A 117 20.31 -19.34 -34.25
CA LEU A 117 19.84 -20.67 -33.90
C LEU A 117 19.17 -21.37 -35.09
N THR A 118 18.34 -20.64 -35.84
CA THR A 118 17.69 -21.12 -37.08
C THR A 118 18.72 -21.49 -38.15
N LYS A 119 19.77 -20.67 -38.34
CA LYS A 119 20.87 -20.95 -39.28
C LYS A 119 21.60 -22.25 -38.90
N ILE A 120 21.85 -22.47 -37.61
CA ILE A 120 22.49 -23.71 -37.12
C ILE A 120 21.60 -24.93 -37.41
N LYS A 121 20.29 -24.85 -37.12
CA LYS A 121 19.35 -25.95 -37.44
C LYS A 121 19.30 -26.27 -38.93
N LEU A 122 19.19 -25.25 -39.79
CA LEU A 122 19.18 -25.42 -41.24
C LEU A 122 20.47 -26.06 -41.77
N GLN A 123 21.63 -25.76 -41.15
CA GLN A 123 22.88 -26.42 -41.50
C GLN A 123 22.87 -27.90 -41.12
N ILE A 124 22.33 -28.26 -39.96
CA ILE A 124 22.23 -29.65 -39.51
C ILE A 124 21.28 -30.45 -40.40
N ASP A 125 20.11 -29.90 -40.73
CA ASP A 125 19.11 -30.56 -41.57
C ASP A 125 19.64 -30.87 -42.98
N ARG A 126 20.56 -30.04 -43.49
CA ARG A 126 21.21 -30.24 -44.81
C ARG A 126 22.31 -31.30 -44.80
N VAL A 127 22.91 -31.57 -43.65
CA VAL A 127 24.13 -32.37 -43.49
C VAL A 127 23.82 -33.78 -43.02
N GLY A 128 22.72 -33.97 -42.28
CA GLY A 128 22.36 -35.26 -41.70
C GLY A 128 23.23 -35.60 -40.47
N PRO A 129 23.34 -36.89 -40.10
CA PRO A 129 23.93 -37.33 -38.83
C PRO A 129 25.45 -37.12 -38.70
N ASP A 130 26.17 -36.72 -39.76
CA ASP A 130 27.62 -36.44 -39.70
C ASP A 130 27.93 -35.03 -39.17
N LEU A 131 27.49 -34.76 -37.93
CA LEU A 131 27.74 -33.50 -37.23
C LEU A 131 29.20 -33.35 -36.73
N ALA A 132 30.00 -34.42 -36.75
CA ALA A 132 31.33 -34.44 -36.15
C ALA A 132 32.35 -33.55 -36.89
N ASN A 133 32.17 -33.36 -38.20
CA ASN A 133 33.07 -32.58 -39.05
C ASN A 133 32.61 -31.14 -39.33
N HIS A 134 31.50 -30.69 -38.73
CA HIS A 134 30.93 -29.37 -39.01
C HIS A 134 31.54 -28.26 -38.14
N ASN A 135 32.08 -27.23 -38.80
CA ASN A 135 32.62 -26.06 -38.13
C ASN A 135 31.54 -25.00 -37.89
N PHE A 136 30.97 -24.99 -36.68
CA PHE A 136 30.04 -23.96 -36.24
C PHE A 136 30.73 -22.73 -35.63
N SER A 137 32.06 -22.68 -35.55
CA SER A 137 32.82 -21.68 -34.78
C SER A 137 32.36 -20.22 -34.94
N PRO A 138 32.10 -19.66 -36.15
CA PRO A 138 31.64 -18.28 -36.25
C PRO A 138 30.19 -18.07 -35.78
N LEU A 139 29.32 -19.08 -35.96
CA LEU A 139 27.94 -19.02 -35.48
C LEU A 139 27.86 -19.25 -33.97
N GLU A 140 28.69 -20.17 -33.45
CA GLU A 140 28.85 -20.45 -32.03
C GLU A 140 29.32 -19.21 -31.27
N GLU A 141 30.37 -18.52 -31.75
CA GLU A 141 30.88 -17.33 -31.07
C GLU A 141 29.84 -16.21 -31.05
N SER A 142 29.15 -15.99 -32.17
CA SER A 142 28.08 -14.99 -32.26
C SER A 142 26.89 -15.34 -31.36
N LEU A 143 26.44 -16.59 -31.37
CA LEU A 143 25.37 -17.07 -30.48
C LEU A 143 25.76 -16.90 -29.02
N ARG A 144 27.02 -17.23 -28.68
CA ARG A 144 27.57 -17.11 -27.34
C ARG A 144 27.62 -15.66 -26.87
N GLN A 145 28.02 -14.74 -27.75
CA GLN A 145 28.03 -13.31 -27.47
C GLN A 145 26.61 -12.79 -27.22
N GLN A 146 25.67 -13.06 -28.14
CA GLN A 146 24.27 -12.64 -27.99
C GLN A 146 23.65 -13.22 -26.72
N GLY A 147 23.89 -14.51 -26.44
CA GLY A 147 23.43 -15.17 -25.21
C GLY A 147 24.01 -14.55 -23.94
N GLN A 148 25.28 -14.13 -23.96
CA GLN A 148 25.90 -13.44 -22.83
C GLN A 148 25.33 -12.03 -22.63
N GLU A 149 25.03 -11.31 -23.71
CA GLU A 149 24.37 -10.00 -23.64
C GLU A 149 22.94 -10.12 -23.08
N LEU A 150 22.15 -11.10 -23.53
CA LEU A 150 20.82 -11.40 -22.99
C LEU A 150 20.87 -11.69 -21.48
N LEU A 151 21.83 -12.51 -21.05
CA LEU A 151 22.01 -12.85 -19.64
C LEU A 151 22.38 -11.61 -18.81
N THR A 152 23.31 -10.80 -19.31
CA THR A 152 23.76 -9.58 -18.61
C THR A 152 22.64 -8.56 -18.47
N ILE A 153 21.80 -8.40 -19.50
CA ILE A 153 20.66 -7.47 -19.46
C ILE A 153 19.63 -7.93 -18.42
N THR A 154 19.25 -9.22 -18.44
CA THR A 154 18.24 -9.75 -17.54
C THR A 154 18.70 -9.85 -16.10
N GLU A 155 19.98 -10.19 -15.86
CA GLU A 155 20.59 -10.16 -14.52
C GLU A 155 20.55 -8.74 -13.91
N ASN A 156 20.83 -7.72 -14.73
CA ASN A 156 20.77 -6.33 -14.27
C ASN A 156 19.33 -5.91 -13.96
N TRP A 157 18.35 -6.27 -14.80
CA TRP A 157 16.95 -6.01 -14.50
C TRP A 157 16.50 -6.67 -13.19
N GLU A 158 16.88 -7.94 -12.95
CA GLU A 158 16.49 -8.69 -11.75
C GLU A 158 17.02 -8.00 -10.49
N LYS A 159 18.32 -7.66 -10.48
CA LYS A 159 18.98 -6.97 -9.36
C LYS A 159 18.37 -5.60 -9.11
N GLU A 160 18.11 -4.83 -10.18
CA GLU A 160 17.54 -3.49 -10.04
C GLU A 160 16.11 -3.52 -9.47
N GLU A 161 15.25 -4.41 -9.95
CA GLU A 161 13.86 -4.48 -9.51
C GLU A 161 13.76 -5.00 -8.07
N ARG A 162 14.59 -5.98 -7.69
CA ARG A 162 14.69 -6.46 -6.30
C ARG A 162 15.04 -5.33 -5.34
N LEU A 163 16.04 -4.50 -5.67
CA LEU A 163 16.44 -3.35 -4.85
C LEU A 163 15.39 -2.22 -4.80
N LEU A 164 14.56 -2.10 -5.84
CA LEU A 164 13.45 -1.14 -5.84
C LEU A 164 12.31 -1.63 -4.94
N ILE A 165 11.95 -2.90 -5.04
CA ILE A 165 10.91 -3.52 -4.21
C ILE A 165 11.25 -3.42 -2.73
N ASP A 166 12.48 -3.78 -2.33
CA ASP A 166 12.91 -3.66 -0.94
C ASP A 166 12.78 -2.22 -0.42
N ARG A 167 13.15 -1.23 -1.24
CA ARG A 167 13.00 0.19 -0.88
C ARG A 167 11.54 0.64 -0.82
N LEU A 168 10.68 0.15 -1.71
CA LEU A 168 9.24 0.44 -1.69
C LEU A 168 8.58 -0.15 -0.45
N PHE A 169 8.92 -1.39 -0.08
CA PHE A 169 8.43 -2.02 1.15
C PHE A 169 8.87 -1.25 2.40
N GLN A 170 10.15 -0.88 2.51
CA GLN A 170 10.63 -0.11 3.65
C GLN A 170 9.96 1.27 3.75
N ARG A 171 9.80 1.98 2.64
CA ARG A 171 9.09 3.27 2.61
C ARG A 171 7.62 3.11 3.00
N ALA A 172 6.93 2.10 2.47
CA ALA A 172 5.54 1.82 2.81
C ALA A 172 5.38 1.51 4.30
N MET A 173 6.29 0.71 4.87
CA MET A 173 6.29 0.37 6.30
C MET A 173 6.51 1.62 7.17
N ILE A 174 7.46 2.48 6.82
CA ILE A 174 7.73 3.73 7.55
C ILE A 174 6.52 4.67 7.48
N LEU A 175 5.94 4.87 6.30
CA LEU A 175 4.74 5.71 6.14
C LEU A 175 3.54 5.15 6.92
N PHE A 176 3.38 3.83 6.94
CA PHE A 176 2.35 3.17 7.74
C PHE A 176 2.56 3.43 9.24
N ILE A 177 3.78 3.25 9.76
CA ILE A 177 4.09 3.52 11.18
C ILE A 177 3.81 4.99 11.53
N ILE A 178 4.29 5.93 10.70
CA ILE A 178 4.03 7.37 10.89
C ILE A 178 2.52 7.64 10.92
N SER A 179 1.75 7.04 10.02
CA SER A 179 0.30 7.22 9.99
C SER A 179 -0.38 6.70 11.26
N VAL A 180 0.02 5.54 11.78
CA VAL A 180 -0.52 4.97 13.02
C VAL A 180 -0.26 5.91 14.19
N VAL A 181 0.97 6.44 14.30
CA VAL A 181 1.32 7.42 15.33
C VAL A 181 0.48 8.69 15.22
N VAL A 182 0.29 9.22 14.00
CA VAL A 182 -0.55 10.40 13.75
C VAL A 182 -2.02 10.13 14.12
N PHE A 183 -2.57 8.97 13.74
CA PHE A 183 -3.94 8.60 14.08
C PHE A 183 -4.15 8.41 15.59
N LEU A 184 -3.18 7.81 16.28
CA LEU A 184 -3.21 7.69 17.74
C LEU A 184 -3.20 9.07 18.40
N ALA A 185 -2.30 9.96 17.98
CA ALA A 185 -2.24 11.33 18.49
C ALA A 185 -3.56 12.09 18.25
N LEU A 186 -4.11 11.98 17.04
CA LEU A 186 -5.37 12.62 16.67
C LEU A 186 -6.55 12.05 17.47
N GLY A 187 -6.58 10.73 17.67
CA GLY A 187 -7.57 10.06 18.51
C GLY A 187 -7.53 10.55 19.96
N ILE A 188 -6.33 10.70 20.54
CA ILE A 188 -6.14 11.25 21.88
C ILE A 188 -6.64 12.70 21.96
N ILE A 189 -6.31 13.54 20.96
CA ILE A 189 -6.77 14.94 20.90
C ILE A 189 -8.30 15.00 20.84
N VAL A 190 -8.92 14.20 19.98
CA VAL A 190 -10.39 14.15 19.83
C VAL A 190 -11.05 13.63 21.10
N ALA A 191 -10.52 12.57 21.71
CA ALA A 191 -11.02 12.02 22.97
C ALA A 191 -10.95 13.04 24.10
N PHE A 192 -9.82 13.74 24.24
CA PHE A 192 -9.65 14.82 25.23
C PHE A 192 -10.65 15.97 24.99
N TYR A 193 -10.80 16.40 23.74
CA TYR A 193 -11.74 17.45 23.36
C TYR A 193 -13.19 17.07 23.68
N LEU A 194 -13.63 15.86 23.30
CA LEU A 194 -14.98 15.36 23.60
C LEU A 194 -15.22 15.17 25.10
N SER A 195 -14.20 14.68 25.82
CA SER A 195 -14.28 14.52 27.27
C SER A 195 -14.59 15.86 27.96
N ARG A 196 -13.83 16.91 27.63
CA ARG A 196 -14.02 18.24 28.23
C ARG A 196 -15.30 18.93 27.74
N MET A 197 -15.66 18.76 26.48
CA MET A 197 -16.80 19.44 25.86
C MET A 197 -18.14 18.81 26.24
N LEU A 198 -18.21 17.49 26.43
CA LEU A 198 -19.46 16.74 26.61
C LEU A 198 -19.48 15.89 27.88
N VAL A 199 -18.49 15.01 28.06
CA VAL A 199 -18.53 13.98 29.11
C VAL A 199 -18.48 14.60 30.50
N GLN A 200 -17.56 15.54 30.72
CA GLN A 200 -17.35 16.15 32.03
C GLN A 200 -18.54 17.02 32.49
N PRO A 201 -19.13 17.91 31.64
CA PRO A 201 -20.36 18.62 32.01
C PRO A 201 -21.54 17.70 32.32
N LEU A 202 -21.73 16.62 31.53
CA LEU A 202 -22.80 15.65 31.78
C LEU A 202 -22.60 14.90 33.10
N PHE A 203 -21.34 14.52 33.40
CA PHE A 203 -20.99 13.86 34.65
C PHE A 203 -21.23 14.76 35.86
N GLN A 204 -20.93 16.07 35.77
CA GLN A 204 -21.25 17.02 36.84
C GLN A 204 -22.77 17.11 37.09
N MET A 205 -23.57 17.19 36.02
CA MET A 205 -25.03 17.21 36.14
C MET A 205 -25.56 15.90 36.76
N GLN A 206 -25.02 14.76 36.37
CA GLN A 206 -25.37 13.46 36.97
C GLN A 206 -25.08 13.46 38.48
N GLN A 207 -23.90 13.93 38.89
CA GLN A 207 -23.55 14.02 40.32
C GLN A 207 -24.47 14.96 41.09
N ALA A 208 -24.85 16.11 40.52
CA ALA A 208 -25.78 17.02 41.17
C ALA A 208 -27.19 16.44 41.28
N MET A 209 -27.67 15.72 40.27
CA MET A 209 -28.94 15.00 40.36
C MET A 209 -28.96 13.98 41.50
N ASP A 210 -27.86 13.26 41.69
CA ASP A 210 -27.72 12.29 42.78
C ASP A 210 -27.72 12.96 44.16
N LYS A 211 -27.05 14.12 44.30
CA LYS A 211 -27.09 14.93 45.52
C LYS A 211 -28.48 15.44 45.87
N ILE A 212 -29.21 15.94 44.87
CA ILE A 212 -30.60 16.40 45.04
C ILE A 212 -31.49 15.28 45.56
N ALA A 213 -31.31 14.05 45.05
CA ALA A 213 -32.06 12.88 45.53
C ALA A 213 -31.84 12.58 47.03
N HIS A 214 -30.70 13.01 47.58
CA HIS A 214 -30.36 12.90 49.00
C HIS A 214 -30.65 14.18 49.81
N GLY A 215 -31.32 15.18 49.21
CA GLY A 215 -31.71 16.43 49.86
C GLY A 215 -30.62 17.50 49.92
N ASP A 216 -29.51 17.34 49.17
CA ASP A 216 -28.48 18.37 49.00
C ASP A 216 -28.77 19.20 47.73
N PHE A 217 -29.18 20.46 47.92
CA PHE A 217 -29.52 21.42 46.87
C PHE A 217 -28.37 22.37 46.51
N THR A 218 -27.11 21.95 46.73
CA THR A 218 -25.96 22.76 46.31
C THR A 218 -25.97 23.01 44.78
N PRO A 219 -25.90 24.27 44.32
CA PRO A 219 -25.93 24.57 42.89
C PRO A 219 -24.67 24.09 42.18
N LEU A 220 -24.80 23.73 40.90
CA LEU A 220 -23.67 23.35 40.07
C LEU A 220 -22.67 24.52 39.95
N PRO A 221 -21.35 24.24 40.00
CA PRO A 221 -20.32 25.20 39.64
C PRO A 221 -20.41 25.55 38.14
N GLU A 222 -19.66 26.57 37.70
CA GLU A 222 -19.61 26.91 36.28
C GLU A 222 -19.14 25.71 35.42
N PRO A 223 -19.71 25.55 34.20
CA PRO A 223 -19.40 24.42 33.36
C PRO A 223 -17.91 24.41 32.96
N PRO A 224 -17.26 23.22 32.86
CA PRO A 224 -15.84 23.09 32.52
C PRO A 224 -15.55 23.36 31.02
N THR A 225 -16.58 23.68 30.25
CA THR A 225 -16.59 23.93 28.82
C THR A 225 -17.04 25.36 28.52
N SER A 226 -16.46 25.98 27.50
CA SER A 226 -16.83 27.33 27.04
C SER A 226 -18.06 27.36 26.13
N SER A 227 -18.77 26.24 25.98
CA SER A 227 -19.96 26.17 25.12
C SER A 227 -21.14 26.91 25.74
N GLU A 228 -21.69 27.88 24.99
CA GLU A 228 -22.88 28.67 25.37
C GLU A 228 -24.08 27.79 25.74
N GLU A 229 -24.19 26.61 25.12
CA GLU A 229 -25.27 25.65 25.30
C GLU A 229 -25.23 25.02 26.69
N PHE A 230 -24.05 24.58 27.15
CA PHE A 230 -23.90 24.08 28.52
C PHE A 230 -24.03 25.22 29.54
N PHE A 231 -23.59 26.44 29.23
CA PHE A 231 -23.87 27.61 30.08
C PHE A 231 -25.37 27.89 30.23
N ALA A 232 -26.15 27.75 29.15
CA ALA A 232 -27.60 27.88 29.22
C ALA A 232 -28.23 26.72 30.01
N LEU A 233 -27.75 25.50 29.81
CA LEU A 233 -28.24 24.30 30.49
C LEU A 233 -27.94 24.33 31.99
N PHE A 234 -26.71 24.66 32.39
CA PHE A 234 -26.30 24.79 33.79
C PHE A 234 -27.10 25.87 34.51
N ARG A 235 -27.37 27.01 33.86
CA ARG A 235 -28.21 28.07 34.44
C ARG A 235 -29.66 27.61 34.63
N ALA A 236 -30.24 26.91 33.66
CA ALA A 236 -31.59 26.36 33.80
C ALA A 236 -31.66 25.30 34.89
N PHE A 237 -30.63 24.43 34.97
CA PHE A 237 -30.52 23.41 36.01
C PHE A 237 -30.40 24.03 37.41
N ASN A 238 -29.55 25.04 37.60
CA ASN A 238 -29.43 25.74 38.88
C ASN A 238 -30.70 26.49 39.28
N ARG A 239 -31.49 26.99 38.31
CA ARG A 239 -32.80 27.58 38.62
C ARG A 239 -33.76 26.52 39.16
N MET A 240 -33.81 25.35 38.54
CA MET A 240 -34.61 24.22 38.99
C MET A 240 -34.20 23.75 40.41
N ILE A 241 -32.89 23.71 40.71
CA ILE A 241 -32.40 23.39 42.07
C ILE A 241 -32.98 24.35 43.11
N ARG A 242 -32.95 25.66 42.84
CA ARG A 242 -33.50 26.69 43.76
C ARG A 242 -35.00 26.56 43.94
N GLU A 243 -35.74 26.35 42.85
CA GLU A 243 -37.20 26.15 42.93
C GLU A 243 -37.56 24.91 43.77
N LEU A 244 -36.79 23.81 43.65
CA LEU A 244 -36.96 22.61 44.47
C LEU A 244 -36.66 22.86 45.95
N GLU A 245 -35.59 23.58 46.26
CA GLU A 245 -35.21 23.95 47.63
C GLU A 245 -36.30 24.80 48.30
N GLU A 246 -36.77 25.85 47.61
CA GLU A 246 -37.85 26.73 48.09
C GLU A 246 -39.15 25.95 48.34
N HIS A 247 -39.53 25.04 47.44
CA HIS A 247 -40.72 24.20 47.60
C HIS A 247 -40.58 23.23 48.80
N GLN A 248 -39.39 22.66 49.01
CA GLN A 248 -39.16 21.78 50.16
C GLN A 248 -39.22 22.56 51.48
N GLU A 249 -38.66 23.77 51.55
CA GLU A 249 -38.74 24.63 52.74
C GLU A 249 -40.19 25.00 53.07
N GLN A 250 -40.99 25.36 52.06
CA GLN A 250 -42.41 25.67 52.23
C GLN A 250 -43.20 24.48 52.76
N LEU A 251 -42.93 23.26 52.28
CA LEU A 251 -43.57 22.03 52.77
C LEU A 251 -43.19 21.70 54.22
N VAL A 252 -41.94 21.99 54.62
CA VAL A 252 -41.49 21.81 56.01
C VAL A 252 -42.11 22.85 56.93
N GLN A 253 -42.27 24.10 56.48
CA GLN A 253 -42.94 25.16 57.25
C GLN A 253 -44.44 24.89 57.40
N SER A 254 -45.13 24.45 56.35
CA SER A 254 -46.57 24.16 56.42
C SER A 254 -46.91 22.95 57.29
N ARG A 255 -46.01 21.96 57.41
CA ARG A 255 -46.14 20.84 58.37
C ARG A 255 -45.92 21.23 59.84
N LYS A 256 -45.35 22.41 60.11
CA LYS A 256 -45.08 22.89 61.48
C LYS A 256 -46.23 23.73 62.08
N ILE A 257 -47.22 24.10 61.27
CA ILE A 257 -48.43 24.84 61.66
C ILE A 257 -49.57 23.84 61.88
#